data_AF-A0A7I8DT15-F1
#
_entry.id   AF-A0A7I8DT15-F1
#
_cell.length_a   1.000
_cell.length_b   1.000
_cell.length_c   1.000
_cell.angle_alpha   90.00
_cell.angle_beta   90.00
_cell.angle_gamma   90.00
#
_symmetry.space_group_name_H-M   'P 1'
#
loop_
_entity.id
_entity.type
_entity.pdbx_description
1 polymer ?
#
loop_
_entity_poly.entity_id
_entity_poly.type
_entity_poly.pdbx_seq_one_letter_code
_entity_poly.pdbx_strand_id
1 'polypeptide(L)'
;MVDNQEVVNMPFQNENKIYTDAYERYEDCDKSLYQVTEEVIQEYHARGDFRPYDFGRSVDAYLGQSIHDSLNSEDLLVKMLAILDRRIGKRTLQKIKITVSAMPEWLQYFYKLRLESENML
;
A
#
# COMPACT_ATOMS: atom_id res chain seq x y z
N MET A 1 1.37 -15.50 -0.23
CA MET A 1 1.88 -15.89 -1.56
C MET A 1 0.71 -15.97 -2.53
N VAL A 2 0.86 -15.40 -3.71
CA VAL A 2 -0.05 -15.52 -4.85
C VAL A 2 0.78 -16.08 -5.97
N ASP A 3 0.41 -17.25 -6.50
CA ASP A 3 1.21 -17.94 -7.52
C ASP A 3 2.69 -18.11 -7.11
N ASN A 4 2.93 -18.46 -5.84
CA ASN A 4 4.27 -18.55 -5.22
C ASN A 4 5.09 -17.25 -5.16
N GLN A 5 4.50 -16.11 -5.48
CA GLN A 5 5.12 -14.80 -5.33
C GLN A 5 4.60 -14.08 -4.08
N GLU A 6 5.49 -13.46 -3.32
CA GLU A 6 5.12 -12.56 -2.24
C GLU A 6 4.71 -11.21 -2.84
N VAL A 7 3.46 -10.82 -2.63
CA VAL A 7 2.85 -9.62 -3.24
C VAL A 7 3.02 -8.39 -2.35
N VAL A 8 3.22 -8.60 -1.05
CA VAL A 8 3.55 -7.57 -0.07
C VAL A 8 4.69 -8.10 0.77
N ASN A 9 5.79 -7.37 0.82
CA ASN A 9 7.05 -7.80 1.39
C ASN A 9 7.47 -6.85 2.52
N MET A 10 7.69 -7.38 3.73
CA MET A 10 8.00 -6.56 4.92
C MET A 10 9.19 -7.02 5.79
N PRO A 11 10.31 -7.49 5.22
CA PRO A 11 11.47 -7.90 6.00
C PRO A 11 12.09 -6.69 6.69
N PHE A 12 12.66 -6.91 7.88
CA PHE A 12 13.38 -5.86 8.62
C PHE A 12 14.48 -5.21 7.76
N GLN A 13 15.08 -5.97 6.85
CA GLN A 13 16.09 -5.52 5.90
C GLN A 13 15.59 -4.42 4.95
N ASN A 14 14.27 -4.30 4.72
CA ASN A 14 13.73 -3.23 3.89
C ASN A 14 14.02 -1.85 4.47
N GLU A 15 14.05 -1.72 5.79
CA GLU A 15 14.41 -0.45 6.43
C GLU A 15 15.82 -0.01 6.06
N ASN A 16 16.80 -0.92 6.19
CA ASN A 16 18.18 -0.64 5.81
C ASN A 16 18.31 -0.35 4.31
N LYS A 17 17.61 -1.09 3.45
CA LYS A 17 17.62 -0.87 2.00
C LYS A 17 17.09 0.52 1.63
N ILE A 18 15.96 0.91 2.20
CA ILE A 18 15.33 2.23 1.96
C ILE A 18 16.27 3.35 2.37
N TYR A 19 16.86 3.29 3.56
CA TYR A 19 17.77 4.34 4.00
C TYR A 19 19.05 4.37 3.16
N THR A 20 19.61 3.21 2.81
CA THR A 20 20.80 3.15 1.95
C THR A 20 20.52 3.80 0.59
N ASP A 21 19.43 3.44 -0.07
CA ASP A 21 19.01 4.02 -1.36
C ASP A 21 18.75 5.53 -1.23
N ALA A 22 18.10 5.96 -0.14
CA ALA A 22 17.89 7.39 0.12
C ALA A 22 19.20 8.16 0.32
N TYR A 23 20.18 7.60 1.03
CA TYR A 23 21.50 8.22 1.21
C TYR A 23 22.27 8.31 -0.10
N GLU A 24 22.29 7.23 -0.89
CA GLU A 24 22.94 7.19 -2.20
C GLU A 24 22.36 8.26 -3.15
N ARG A 25 21.02 8.42 -3.17
CA ARG A 25 20.36 9.44 -4.00
C ARG A 25 20.51 10.86 -3.47
N TYR A 26 20.69 11.01 -2.15
CA TYR A 26 20.82 12.31 -1.52
C TYR A 26 22.12 13.01 -1.91
N GLU A 27 23.21 12.27 -2.13
CA GLU A 27 24.53 12.84 -2.46
C GLU A 27 24.52 13.68 -3.75
N ASP A 28 23.61 13.39 -4.69
CA ASP A 28 23.56 13.98 -6.02
C ASP A 28 22.31 14.87 -6.25
N CYS A 29 21.67 15.39 -5.20
CA CYS A 29 20.44 16.17 -5.35
C CYS A 29 20.38 17.46 -4.50
N ASP A 30 19.58 18.43 -4.95
CA ASP A 30 19.30 19.68 -4.23
C ASP A 30 18.21 19.53 -3.14
N LYS A 31 17.79 18.29 -2.83
CA LYS A 31 16.72 18.02 -1.86
C LYS A 31 17.31 17.74 -0.48
N SER A 32 16.52 18.00 0.55
CA SER A 32 16.86 17.51 1.89
C SER A 32 16.81 15.99 1.95
N LEU A 33 17.62 15.38 2.81
CA LEU A 33 17.59 13.93 3.06
C LEU A 33 16.18 13.44 3.39
N TYR A 34 15.39 14.22 4.14
CA TYR A 34 14.01 13.88 4.46
C TYR A 34 13.14 13.73 3.20
N GLN A 35 13.22 14.69 2.27
CA GLN A 35 12.45 14.64 1.02
C GLN A 35 12.85 13.45 0.15
N VAL A 36 14.16 13.18 0.02
CA VAL A 36 14.65 12.01 -0.72
C VAL A 36 14.18 10.71 -0.06
N THR A 37 14.24 10.64 1.27
CA THR A 37 13.78 9.47 2.02
C THR A 37 12.29 9.22 1.79
N GLU A 38 11.44 10.24 1.84
CA GLU A 38 10.00 10.09 1.59
C GLU A 38 9.70 9.63 0.15
N GLU A 39 10.43 10.16 -0.84
CA GLU A 39 10.30 9.71 -2.23
C GLU A 39 10.70 8.24 -2.41
N VAL A 40 11.84 7.85 -1.85
CA VAL A 40 12.28 6.44 -1.87
C VAL A 40 11.26 5.55 -1.16
N ILE A 41 10.75 5.94 0.01
CA ILE A 41 9.70 5.20 0.71
C ILE A 41 8.47 5.01 -0.20
N GLN A 42 8.01 6.06 -0.88
CA GLN A 42 6.86 5.98 -1.78
C GLN A 42 7.09 5.01 -2.95
N GLU A 43 8.30 4.99 -3.52
CA GLU A 43 8.68 4.05 -4.58
C GLU A 43 8.73 2.59 -4.10
N TYR A 44 9.22 2.35 -2.87
CA TYR A 44 9.18 1.03 -2.25
C TYR A 44 7.74 0.58 -2.00
N HIS A 45 6.90 1.46 -1.44
CA HIS A 45 5.48 1.18 -1.19
C HIS A 45 4.72 0.90 -2.49
N ALA A 46 5.03 1.60 -3.59
CA ALA A 46 4.47 1.33 -4.92
C ALA A 46 4.84 -0.06 -5.45
N ARG A 47 5.96 -0.65 -5.02
CA ARG A 47 6.37 -2.02 -5.37
C ARG A 47 5.86 -3.08 -4.39
N GLY A 48 5.19 -2.67 -3.32
CA GLY A 48 4.72 -3.58 -2.28
C GLY A 48 5.77 -3.90 -1.22
N ASP A 49 6.88 -3.17 -1.21
CA ASP A 49 7.94 -3.29 -0.21
C ASP A 49 7.69 -2.29 0.92
N PHE A 50 7.52 -2.79 2.14
CA PHE A 50 7.25 -1.97 3.32
C PHE A 50 8.27 -2.26 4.42
N ARG A 51 8.38 -1.34 5.37
CA ARG A 51 9.04 -1.60 6.65
C ARG A 51 8.03 -2.23 7.61
N PRO A 52 8.47 -3.06 8.58
CA PRO A 52 7.59 -3.53 9.64
C PRO A 52 6.85 -2.39 10.37
N TYR A 53 7.52 -1.24 10.55
CA TYR A 53 6.94 -0.04 11.14
C TYR A 53 5.75 0.51 10.34
N ASP A 54 5.82 0.48 9.00
CA ASP A 54 4.74 0.98 8.14
C ASP A 54 3.45 0.21 8.42
N PHE A 55 3.53 -1.12 8.50
CA PHE A 55 2.35 -1.94 8.78
C PHE A 55 1.70 -1.65 10.13
N GLY A 56 2.49 -1.54 11.19
CA GLY A 56 1.96 -1.19 12.52
C GLY A 56 1.22 0.14 12.49
N ARG A 57 1.84 1.17 11.91
CA ARG A 57 1.23 2.51 11.75
C ARG A 57 -0.05 2.46 10.90
N SER A 58 -0.06 1.71 9.80
CA SER A 58 -1.24 1.59 8.94
C SER A 58 -2.39 0.84 9.62
N VAL A 59 -2.10 -0.18 10.44
CA VAL A 59 -3.12 -0.88 11.23
C VAL A 59 -3.74 0.06 12.25
N ASP A 60 -2.93 0.83 12.98
CA ASP A 60 -3.43 1.81 13.95
C ASP A 60 -4.32 2.86 13.28
N ALA A 61 -3.90 3.39 12.12
CA ALA A 61 -4.70 4.33 11.34
C ALA A 61 -6.03 3.70 10.89
N TYR A 62 -5.98 2.50 10.31
CA TYR A 62 -7.17 1.78 9.85
C TYR A 62 -8.18 1.50 10.98
N LEU A 63 -7.71 1.14 12.17
CA LEU A 63 -8.56 0.90 13.35
C LEU A 63 -9.09 2.20 13.96
N GLY A 64 -8.36 3.30 13.82
CA GLY A 64 -8.67 4.60 14.40
C GLY A 64 -9.61 5.49 13.57
N GLN A 65 -9.87 5.17 12.30
CA GLN A 65 -10.66 6.01 11.40
C GLN A 65 -11.88 5.29 10.81
N SER A 66 -12.77 6.06 10.16
CA SER A 66 -13.95 5.45 9.53
C SER A 66 -13.54 4.58 8.34
N ILE A 67 -14.36 3.56 8.03
CA ILE A 67 -14.06 2.69 6.88
C ILE A 67 -14.07 3.47 5.55
N HIS A 68 -14.83 4.56 5.46
CA HIS A 68 -14.83 5.44 4.30
C HIS A 68 -13.53 6.23 4.19
N ASP A 69 -12.99 6.71 5.29
CA ASP A 69 -11.70 7.40 5.31
C ASP A 69 -10.57 6.42 4.97
N SER A 70 -10.61 5.20 5.50
CA SER A 70 -9.64 4.14 5.16
C SER A 70 -9.66 3.76 3.69
N LEU A 71 -10.84 3.71 3.07
CA LEU A 71 -10.96 3.43 1.65
C LEU A 71 -10.34 4.53 0.76
N ASN A 72 -10.31 5.77 1.24
CA ASN A 72 -9.77 6.92 0.52
C ASN A 72 -8.37 7.35 1.01
N SER A 73 -7.74 6.58 1.90
CA SER A 73 -6.44 6.93 2.47
C SER A 73 -5.32 6.98 1.43
N GLU A 74 -4.37 7.89 1.55
CA GLU A 74 -3.15 7.86 0.70
C GLU A 74 -2.20 6.72 1.11
N ASP A 75 -2.34 6.19 2.32
CA ASP A 75 -1.60 5.01 2.77
C ASP A 75 -2.15 3.75 2.06
N LEU A 76 -1.30 3.12 1.26
CA LEU A 76 -1.67 1.96 0.45
C LEU A 76 -1.99 0.72 1.29
N LEU A 77 -1.37 0.55 2.45
CA LEU A 77 -1.70 -0.54 3.38
C LEU A 77 -3.05 -0.29 4.05
N VAL A 78 -3.36 0.97 4.41
CA VAL A 78 -4.71 1.32 4.90
C VAL A 78 -5.78 1.04 3.84
N LYS A 79 -5.52 1.42 2.58
CA LYS A 79 -6.42 1.10 1.45
C LYS A 79 -6.59 -0.42 1.27
N MET A 80 -5.50 -1.19 1.39
CA MET A 80 -5.54 -2.66 1.34
C MET A 80 -6.38 -3.26 2.48
N LEU A 81 -6.22 -2.75 3.71
CA LEU A 81 -7.03 -3.21 4.85
C LEU A 81 -8.51 -2.87 4.64
N ALA A 82 -8.80 -1.67 4.13
CA ALA A 82 -10.16 -1.22 3.86
C ALA A 82 -10.86 -2.07 2.79
N ILE A 83 -10.18 -2.44 1.70
CA ILE A 83 -10.81 -3.20 0.61
C ILE A 83 -11.19 -4.63 1.04
N LEU A 84 -10.40 -5.22 1.94
CA LEU A 84 -10.66 -6.55 2.49
C LEU A 84 -11.77 -6.58 3.56
N ASP A 85 -12.19 -5.40 4.03
CA ASP A 85 -13.21 -5.30 5.06
C ASP A 85 -14.62 -5.55 4.52
N ARG A 86 -15.36 -6.46 5.17
CA ARG A 86 -16.77 -6.76 4.85
C ARG A 86 -17.73 -5.57 4.99
N ARG A 87 -17.35 -4.54 5.77
CA ARG A 87 -18.11 -3.27 5.87
C ARG A 87 -18.17 -2.56 4.52
N ILE A 88 -17.22 -2.83 3.62
CA ILE A 88 -17.27 -2.40 2.23
C ILE A 88 -18.19 -3.35 1.43
N GLY A 89 -19.41 -2.88 1.20
CA GLY A 89 -20.42 -3.60 0.43
C GLY A 89 -20.27 -3.47 -1.09
N LYS A 90 -20.97 -4.34 -1.82
CA LYS A 90 -20.95 -4.44 -3.30
C LYS A 90 -21.13 -3.12 -4.04
N ARG A 91 -22.05 -2.27 -3.58
CA ARG A 91 -22.29 -0.94 -4.19
C ARG A 91 -21.04 -0.07 -4.16
N THR A 92 -20.26 -0.11 -3.09
CA THR A 92 -19.00 0.64 -2.97
C THR A 92 -17.92 -0.01 -3.83
N LEU A 93 -17.81 -1.34 -3.80
CA LEU A 93 -16.88 -2.09 -4.66
C LEU A 93 -17.08 -1.79 -6.16
N GLN A 94 -18.32 -1.66 -6.64
CA GLN A 94 -18.60 -1.28 -8.02
C GLN A 94 -18.09 0.11 -8.37
N LYS A 95 -18.23 1.07 -7.45
CA LYS A 95 -17.79 2.46 -7.67
C LYS A 95 -16.27 2.58 -7.75
N ILE A 96 -15.55 1.80 -6.95
CA ILE A 96 -14.08 1.85 -6.94
C ILE A 96 -13.45 0.94 -7.99
N LYS A 97 -14.21 -0.01 -8.57
CA LYS A 97 -13.74 -0.89 -9.67
C LYS A 97 -13.10 -0.10 -10.82
N ILE A 98 -13.63 1.10 -11.13
CA ILE A 98 -13.11 1.95 -12.22
C ILE A 98 -11.72 2.55 -11.92
N THR A 99 -11.34 2.70 -10.65
CA THR A 99 -10.04 3.28 -10.26
C THR A 99 -8.97 2.21 -9.97
N VAL A 100 -9.33 0.93 -9.94
CA VAL A 100 -8.41 -0.18 -9.65
C VAL A 100 -7.20 -0.16 -10.57
N SER A 101 -7.40 0.06 -11.87
CA SER A 101 -6.30 0.06 -12.86
C SER A 101 -5.22 1.13 -12.61
N ALA A 102 -5.53 2.18 -11.84
CA ALA A 102 -4.58 3.23 -11.49
C ALA A 102 -3.79 2.93 -10.20
N MET A 103 -4.13 1.85 -9.48
CA MET A 103 -3.43 1.46 -8.26
C MET A 103 -2.18 0.65 -8.58
N PRO A 104 -1.20 0.56 -7.66
CA PRO A 104 -0.07 -0.36 -7.78
C PRO A 104 -0.53 -1.80 -8.01
N GLU A 105 0.20 -2.55 -8.84
CA GLU A 105 -0.17 -3.91 -9.27
C GLU A 105 -0.44 -4.83 -8.08
N TRP A 106 0.40 -4.75 -7.04
CA TRP A 106 0.24 -5.52 -5.82
C TRP A 106 -1.08 -5.20 -5.08
N LEU A 107 -1.55 -3.95 -5.13
CA LEU A 107 -2.79 -3.54 -4.51
C LEU A 107 -3.99 -3.96 -5.37
N GLN A 108 -3.86 -3.89 -6.69
CA GLN A 108 -4.87 -4.39 -7.63
C GLN A 108 -5.21 -5.85 -7.37
N TYR A 109 -4.22 -6.67 -6.99
CA TYR A 109 -4.45 -8.06 -6.62
C TYR A 109 -5.52 -8.21 -5.52
N PHE A 110 -5.41 -7.48 -4.41
CA PHE A 110 -6.38 -7.56 -3.31
C PHE A 110 -7.77 -7.05 -3.72
N TYR A 111 -7.84 -6.05 -4.58
CA TYR A 111 -9.09 -5.59 -5.17
C TYR A 111 -9.76 -6.65 -6.04
N LYS A 112 -8.98 -7.32 -6.90
CA LYS A 112 -9.48 -8.41 -7.75
C LYS A 112 -9.99 -9.58 -6.90
N LEU A 113 -9.20 -10.00 -5.91
CA LEU A 113 -9.59 -11.05 -4.96
C LEU A 113 -10.92 -10.72 -4.27
N ARG A 114 -11.09 -9.46 -3.82
CA ARG A 114 -12.33 -9.02 -3.20
C ARG A 114 -13.51 -9.03 -4.17
N LEU A 115 -13.33 -8.58 -5.42
CA LEU A 115 -14.39 -8.57 -6.42
C LEU A 115 -14.80 -9.99 -6.86
N GLU A 116 -13.83 -10.89 -7.04
CA GLU A 116 -14.06 -12.32 -7.31
C GLU A 116 -14.88 -12.97 -6.20
N SER A 117 -14.54 -12.70 -4.94
CA SER A 117 -15.28 -13.23 -3.78
C SER A 117 -16.77 -12.85 -3.78
N GLU A 118 -17.14 -11.78 -4.48
CA GLU A 118 -18.50 -11.27 -4.57
C GLU A 118 -19.19 -11.62 -5.90
N ASN A 119 -18.53 -12.39 -6.78
CA ASN A 119 -18.94 -12.69 -8.16
C ASN A 119 -19.16 -11.41 -8.99
N MET A 120 -18.22 -10.46 -8.89
CA MET A 120 -18.29 -9.15 -9.54
C MET A 120 -17.23 -8.94 -10.64
N LEU A 121 -16.47 -9.99 -10.98
CA LEU A 121 -15.51 -10.03 -12.07
C LEU A 121 -16.02 -10.93 -13.20
#